data_AF-A0A6J6A120-F1
#
_entry.id   AF-A0A6J6A120-F1
#
_cell.length_a   1.000
_cell.length_b   1.000
_cell.length_c   1.000
_cell.angle_alpha   90.00
_cell.angle_beta   90.00
_cell.angle_gamma   90.00
#
_symmetry.space_group_name_H-M   'P 1'
#
loop_
_entity.id
_entity.type
_entity.pdbx_description
1 polymer ?
#
loop_
_entity_poly.entity_id
_entity_poly.type
_entity_poly.pdbx_seq_one_letter_code
_entity_poly.pdbx_strand_id
1 'polypeptide(L)'
;MLIARLAKLDVAAFDGNVTDSIAVPGGTVEISAGDAIDVEAQQRERSQRRAAIEGEIARAESKLSNDAFVAKAPAELVAGEQAKLERLREELAALGA
;
A
#
# COMPACT_ATOMS: atom_id res chain seq x y z
N MET A 1 3.30 22.11 9.01
CA MET A 1 2.63 21.81 7.73
C MET A 1 2.64 20.31 7.56
N LEU A 2 1.48 19.66 7.47
CA LEU A 2 1.37 18.20 7.28
C LEU A 2 1.22 17.92 5.79
N ILE A 3 2.12 17.11 5.24
CA ILE A 3 2.03 16.66 3.85
C ILE A 3 1.26 15.34 3.85
N ALA A 4 0.11 15.31 3.18
CA ALA A 4 -0.75 14.12 3.14
C ALA A 4 -0.16 12.98 2.30
N ARG A 5 0.60 13.30 1.25
CA ARG A 5 1.26 12.32 0.37
C ARG A 5 2.48 12.93 -0.30
N LEU A 6 3.58 12.17 -0.33
CA LEU A 6 4.77 12.52 -1.09
C LEU A 6 4.81 11.65 -2.35
N ALA A 7 4.90 12.27 -3.51
CA ALA A 7 5.06 11.58 -4.79
C ALA A 7 6.53 11.66 -5.23
N LYS A 8 7.01 10.57 -5.86
CA LYS A 8 8.27 10.60 -6.61
C LYS A 8 7.98 11.14 -8.01
N LEU A 9 8.75 12.11 -8.45
CA LEU A 9 8.70 12.67 -9.79
C LEU A 9 10.04 12.41 -10.48
N ASP A 10 10.00 11.78 -11.65
CA ASP A 10 11.13 11.72 -12.56
C ASP A 10 10.87 12.72 -13.71
N VAL A 11 11.80 13.66 -13.91
CA VAL A 11 11.66 14.69 -14.94
C VAL A 11 12.21 14.14 -16.26
N ALA A 12 11.36 14.06 -17.26
CA ALA A 12 11.71 13.67 -18.62
C ALA A 12 11.34 14.79 -19.60
N ALA A 13 12.08 14.88 -20.71
CA ALA A 13 11.66 15.71 -21.82
C ALA A 13 10.33 15.17 -22.36
N PHE A 14 9.35 16.06 -22.50
CA PHE A 14 8.01 15.72 -22.97
C PHE A 14 7.66 16.64 -24.13
N ASP A 15 7.23 16.06 -25.26
CA ASP A 15 6.89 16.76 -26.50
C ASP A 15 5.39 16.58 -26.88
N GLY A 16 4.60 16.03 -25.97
CA GLY A 16 3.16 15.77 -26.16
C GLY A 16 2.24 16.89 -25.68
N ASN A 17 0.93 16.64 -25.74
CA ASN A 17 -0.07 17.59 -25.25
C ASN A 17 -0.13 17.63 -23.72
N VAL A 18 0.04 18.82 -23.15
CA VAL A 18 -0.15 19.10 -21.72
C VAL A 18 -1.64 19.06 -21.39
N THR A 19 -2.02 18.31 -20.36
CA THR A 19 -3.42 18.20 -19.92
C THR A 19 -3.72 19.15 -18.75
N ASP A 20 -2.74 19.38 -17.88
CA ASP A 20 -2.85 20.26 -16.73
C ASP A 20 -1.48 20.85 -16.36
N SER A 21 -1.45 21.91 -15.55
CA SER A 21 -0.19 22.53 -15.11
C SER A 21 -0.31 23.11 -13.69
N ILE A 22 0.75 22.92 -12.89
CA ILE A 22 0.85 23.41 -11.52
C ILE A 22 2.04 24.35 -11.43
N ALA A 23 1.79 25.61 -11.07
CA ALA A 23 2.85 26.58 -10.80
C ALA A 23 3.55 26.28 -9.47
N VAL A 24 4.89 26.30 -9.48
CA VAL A 24 5.73 26.11 -8.29
C VAL A 24 6.81 27.20 -8.23
N PRO A 25 7.37 27.52 -7.05
CA PRO A 25 8.50 28.44 -6.99
C PRO A 25 9.66 27.93 -7.85
N GLY A 26 10.05 28.70 -8.87
CA GLY A 26 11.13 28.34 -9.79
C GLY A 26 10.71 27.64 -11.08
N GLY A 27 9.41 27.43 -11.33
CA GLY A 27 8.94 26.91 -12.62
C GLY A 27 7.49 26.44 -12.64
N THR A 28 7.14 25.65 -13.65
CA THR A 28 5.82 25.03 -13.81
C THR A 28 6.01 23.53 -13.98
N VAL A 29 5.20 22.74 -13.27
CA VAL A 29 5.08 21.30 -13.49
C VAL A 29 3.92 21.07 -14.46
N GLU A 30 4.21 20.56 -15.64
CA GLU A 30 3.21 20.19 -16.64
C GLU A 30 2.83 18.71 -16.46
N ILE A 31 1.54 18.43 -16.38
CA ILE A 31 0.96 17.09 -16.18
C ILE A 31 0.21 16.70 -17.46
N SER A 32 0.53 15.54 -18.01
CA SER A 32 -0.22 14.98 -19.14
C SER A 32 -0.90 13.68 -18.74
N ALA A 33 -2.18 13.55 -19.08
CA ALA A 33 -2.95 12.32 -18.97
C ALA A 33 -2.66 11.37 -20.16
N GLY A 34 -1.39 11.26 -20.56
CA GLY A 34 -0.98 10.42 -21.68
C GLY A 34 -0.90 8.94 -21.32
N ASP A 35 -0.78 8.10 -22.36
CA ASP A 35 -0.62 6.62 -22.31
C ASP A 35 0.59 6.12 -21.49
N ALA A 36 1.33 7.01 -20.84
CA ALA A 36 2.47 6.70 -19.98
C ALA A 36 2.08 6.17 -18.59
N ILE A 37 0.80 6.23 -18.22
CA ILE A 37 0.29 5.63 -16.98
C ILE A 37 -0.19 4.21 -17.29
N ASP A 38 0.65 3.21 -17.01
CA ASP A 38 0.24 1.80 -17.05
C ASP A 38 -0.66 1.50 -15.84
N VAL A 39 -1.92 1.91 -15.94
CA VAL A 39 -2.95 1.67 -14.93
C VAL A 39 -3.11 0.18 -14.70
N GLU A 40 -2.99 -0.65 -15.73
CA GLU A 40 -3.10 -2.09 -15.58
C GLU A 40 -1.96 -2.66 -14.73
N ALA A 41 -0.70 -2.26 -14.96
CA ALA A 41 0.43 -2.67 -14.14
C ALA A 41 0.28 -2.20 -12.70
N GLN A 42 -0.15 -0.96 -12.47
CA GLN A 42 -0.42 -0.44 -11.12
C GLN A 42 -1.53 -1.23 -10.41
N GLN A 43 -2.61 -1.56 -11.10
CA GLN A 43 -3.71 -2.36 -10.53
C GLN A 43 -3.28 -3.82 -10.29
N ARG A 44 -2.44 -4.38 -11.15
CA ARG A 44 -1.90 -5.74 -11.01
C ARG A 44 -0.92 -5.83 -9.84
N GLU A 45 -0.07 -4.83 -9.65
CA GLU A 45 0.84 -4.75 -8.50
C GLU A 45 0.05 -4.59 -7.20
N ARG A 46 -0.95 -3.69 -7.17
CA ARG A 46 -1.83 -3.51 -6.01
C ARG A 46 -2.58 -4.79 -5.66
N SER A 47 -3.10 -5.51 -6.65
CA SER A 47 -3.84 -6.76 -6.41
C SER A 47 -2.92 -7.88 -5.91
N GLN A 48 -1.71 -8.00 -6.46
CA GLN A 48 -0.70 -8.96 -5.95
C GLN A 48 -0.31 -8.66 -4.51
N ARG A 49 -0.06 -7.38 -4.19
CA ARG A 49 0.26 -6.97 -2.81
C ARG A 49 -0.89 -7.24 -1.85
N ARG A 50 -2.13 -6.94 -2.27
CA ARG A 50 -3.34 -7.26 -1.50
C ARG A 50 -3.43 -8.76 -1.21
N ALA A 51 -3.30 -9.60 -2.23
CA ALA A 51 -3.38 -11.05 -2.08
C ALA A 51 -2.28 -11.61 -1.16
N ALA A 52 -1.07 -11.04 -1.20
CA ALA A 52 0.01 -11.43 -0.30
C ALA A 52 -0.35 -11.15 1.18
N ILE A 53 -0.87 -9.96 1.47
CA ILE A 53 -1.26 -9.56 2.83
C ILE A 53 -2.45 -10.39 3.32
N GLU A 54 -3.46 -10.61 2.49
CA GLU A 54 -4.61 -11.49 2.81
C GLU A 54 -4.14 -12.91 3.16
N GLY A 55 -3.17 -13.44 2.42
CA GLY A 55 -2.56 -14.74 2.71
C GLY A 55 -1.81 -14.77 4.05
N GLU A 56 -1.15 -13.67 4.44
CA GLU A 56 -0.51 -13.57 5.75
C GLU A 56 -1.53 -13.46 6.90
N ILE A 57 -2.61 -12.71 6.71
CA ILE A 57 -3.73 -12.59 7.65
C ILE A 57 -4.32 -13.98 7.90
N ALA A 58 -4.66 -14.71 6.84
CA ALA A 58 -5.26 -16.05 6.96
C ALA A 58 -4.36 -17.02 7.77
N ARG A 59 -3.04 -16.94 7.60
CA ARG A 59 -2.08 -17.75 8.38
C ARG A 59 -2.06 -17.34 9.86
N ALA A 60 -2.08 -16.04 10.15
CA ALA A 60 -2.10 -15.53 11.53
C ALA A 60 -3.42 -15.89 12.22
N GLU A 61 -4.56 -15.73 11.54
CA GLU A 61 -5.88 -16.14 12.03
C GLU A 61 -5.95 -17.64 12.28
N SER A 62 -5.41 -18.47 11.37
CA SER A 62 -5.38 -19.92 11.57
C SER A 62 -4.52 -20.34 12.77
N LYS A 63 -3.46 -19.61 13.10
CA LYS A 63 -2.68 -19.89 14.32
C LYS A 63 -3.46 -19.48 15.57
N LEU A 64 -4.10 -18.32 15.54
CA LEU A 64 -4.82 -17.76 16.68
C LEU A 64 -6.18 -18.43 16.94
N SER A 65 -6.79 -19.07 15.93
CA SER A 65 -8.01 -19.87 16.10
C SER A 65 -7.74 -21.27 16.65
N ASN A 66 -6.47 -21.69 16.73
CA ASN A 66 -6.11 -22.96 17.32
C ASN A 66 -6.05 -22.83 18.84
N ASP A 67 -7.09 -23.30 19.52
CA ASP A 67 -7.20 -23.28 20.98
C ASP A 67 -5.99 -23.93 21.68
N ALA A 68 -5.39 -24.96 21.07
CA ALA A 68 -4.19 -25.60 21.63
C ALA A 68 -2.96 -24.68 21.57
N PHE A 69 -2.86 -23.81 20.56
CA PHE A 69 -1.83 -22.79 20.47
C PHE A 69 -2.08 -21.69 21.51
N VAL A 70 -3.31 -21.15 21.58
CA VAL A 70 -3.65 -20.07 22.51
C VAL A 70 -3.52 -20.52 23.98
N ALA A 71 -3.90 -21.76 24.30
CA ALA A 71 -3.87 -22.26 25.67
C ALA A 71 -2.47 -22.72 26.13
N LYS A 72 -1.57 -23.11 25.21
CA LYS A 72 -0.25 -23.68 25.55
C LYS A 72 0.91 -22.76 25.25
N ALA A 73 0.75 -21.80 24.34
CA ALA A 73 1.82 -20.87 24.01
C ALA A 73 1.99 -19.82 25.13
N PRO A 74 3.23 -19.35 25.37
CA PRO A 74 3.50 -18.18 26.20
C PRO A 74 2.62 -16.98 25.80
N ALA A 75 2.11 -16.24 26.79
CA ALA A 75 1.23 -15.09 26.56
C ALA A 75 1.86 -14.03 25.63
N GLU A 76 3.18 -13.83 25.72
CA GLU A 76 3.93 -12.91 24.85
C GLU A 76 3.88 -13.32 23.37
N LEU A 77 3.92 -14.63 23.08
CA LEU A 77 3.83 -15.13 21.72
C LEU A 77 2.43 -14.96 21.13
N VAL A 78 1.39 -15.20 21.93
CA VAL A 78 -0.01 -14.99 21.51
C VAL A 78 -0.27 -13.49 21.27
N ALA A 79 0.18 -12.63 22.18
CA ALA A 79 0.06 -11.18 22.03
C ALA A 79 0.83 -10.66 20.80
N GLY A 80 2.01 -11.20 20.52
CA GLY A 80 2.80 -10.85 19.34
C GLY A 80 2.08 -11.22 18.02
N GLU A 81 1.47 -12.41 17.95
CA GLU A 81 0.70 -12.84 16.77
C GLU A 81 -0.60 -12.00 16.62
N GLN A 82 -1.27 -11.61 17.71
CA GLN A 82 -2.42 -10.70 17.66
C GLN A 82 -2.03 -9.30 17.15
N ALA A 83 -0.94 -8.73 17.69
CA ALA A 83 -0.43 -7.44 17.24
C ALA A 83 0.00 -7.48 15.76
N LYS A 84 0.59 -8.60 15.31
CA LYS A 84 0.91 -8.83 13.90
C LYS A 84 -0.35 -8.83 13.04
N LEU A 85 -1.40 -9.53 13.47
CA LEU A 85 -2.67 -9.59 12.75
C LEU A 85 -3.33 -8.21 12.62
N GLU A 86 -3.37 -7.43 13.69
CA GLU A 86 -3.89 -6.06 13.67
C GLU A 86 -3.13 -5.19 12.65
N ARG A 87 -1.79 -5.19 12.71
CA ARG A 87 -0.95 -4.45 11.77
C ARG A 87 -1.19 -4.83 10.31
N LEU A 88 -1.36 -6.13 10.03
CA LEU A 88 -1.66 -6.60 8.67
C LEU A 88 -3.04 -6.13 8.19
N ARG A 89 -4.04 -6.09 9.08
CA ARG A 89 -5.38 -5.58 8.76
C ARG A 89 -5.38 -4.08 8.48
N GLU A 90 -4.60 -3.32 9.24
CA GLU A 90 -4.39 -1.88 8.99
C GLU A 90 -3.71 -1.64 7.63
N GLU A 91 -2.67 -2.42 7.30
CA GLU A 91 -2.00 -2.31 6.01
C GLU A 91 -2.95 -2.65 4.85
N LEU A 92 -3.76 -3.69 4.99
CA LEU A 92 -4.77 -4.07 4.01
C LEU A 92 -5.82 -2.95 3.81
N ALA A 93 -6.29 -2.34 4.90
CA ALA A 93 -7.24 -1.23 4.84
C ALA A 93 -6.63 -0.01 4.11
N ALA A 94 -5.37 0.31 4.38
CA ALA A 94 -4.65 1.40 3.72
C ALA A 94 -4.42 1.17 2.21
N LEU A 95 -4.41 -0.09 1.75
CA LEU A 95 -4.35 -0.44 0.33
C LEU A 95 -5.69 -0.29 -0.39
N GLY A 96 -6.81 -0.27 0.35
CA GLY A 96 -8.17 -0.12 -0.16
C GLY A 96 -8.71 1.32 -0.15
N ALA A 97 -8.15 2.21 0.68
CA ALA A 97 -8.41 3.65 0.69
C ALA A 97 -7.63 4.40 -0.41
#